data_AF-A0A9E0Q0C5-F1
#
_entry.id   AF-A0A9E0Q0C5-F1
#
_cell.length_a   1.000
_cell.length_b   1.000
_cell.length_c   1.000
_cell.angle_alpha   90.00
_cell.angle_beta   90.00
_cell.angle_gamma   90.00
#
_symmetry.space_group_name_H-M   'P 1'
#
loop_
_entity.id
_entity.type
_entity.pdbx_description
1 polymer ?
#
loop_
_entity_poly.entity_id
_entity_poly.type
_entity_poly.pdbx_seq_one_letter_code
_entity_poly.pdbx_strand_id
1 'polypeptide(L)'
;MLRPTVVPAAGRQVAELEVADFGRYAIAVSSARGTALQVLDRMSGAGEPAGEAGKVDGRVDLFLDRGAVRLLTFGSQLATGEATLTVTPFRERPAEGLAPGAPDAAVQLVEGKAVDGELADFEQLSWWIEIRERRRVTFEAAGRNLADLRLWQNGSWLVEAAPLVAVIEPRSGRPLRRCQLTADLAPGLYRLSAYGGPEVPWSTAGGAAVERPFHLRFGWPRDAQTLRERRTIGPLGYDRVLVSGAADYFRLELPEPLRSDEDTAGLEVTPLQPEDPFSLTGDAATLTKENVPPVAEVRTAADPERQVVVTVSGAVGQPYVLQHFARTRQRELKARTNTSKYWISTVHAGPAGDAIEPTAILVRRGTGQGGAKRPSEVLASETVALSAVAGWARRFNLPDTAALYVKVE
;
A
#
# COMPACT_ATOMS: atom_id res chain seq x y z
N MET A 1 6.43 -21.25 32.77
CA MET A 1 7.72 -21.65 33.34
C MET A 1 8.37 -22.71 32.46
N LEU A 2 9.59 -22.46 31.98
CA LEU A 2 10.35 -23.39 31.13
C LEU A 2 11.28 -24.26 31.99
N ARG A 3 11.30 -25.59 31.77
CA ARG A 3 12.20 -26.54 32.45
C ARG A 3 12.55 -27.77 31.59
N PRO A 4 13.83 -28.19 31.50
CA PRO A 4 15.00 -27.39 31.85
C PRO A 4 15.21 -26.24 30.85
N THR A 5 15.86 -25.16 31.27
CA THR A 5 16.24 -24.04 30.39
C THR A 5 17.55 -24.28 29.65
N VAL A 6 18.31 -25.29 30.08
CA VAL A 6 19.58 -25.69 29.47
C VAL A 6 19.53 -27.19 29.21
N VAL A 7 19.90 -27.59 28.00
CA VAL A 7 19.94 -29.00 27.58
C VAL A 7 21.28 -29.29 26.89
N PRO A 8 21.72 -30.55 26.79
CA PRO A 8 22.87 -30.89 25.97
C PRO A 8 22.67 -30.40 24.52
N ALA A 9 23.70 -29.81 23.93
CA ALA A 9 23.63 -29.35 22.53
C ALA A 9 23.62 -30.51 21.52
N ALA A 10 23.88 -31.75 21.95
CA ALA A 10 23.97 -32.92 21.10
C ALA A 10 22.67 -33.71 21.05
N GLY A 11 22.35 -34.23 19.86
CA GLY A 11 21.23 -35.15 19.66
C GLY A 11 19.88 -34.52 19.94
N ARG A 12 18.93 -35.35 20.38
CA ARG A 12 17.55 -34.93 20.66
C ARG A 12 17.35 -34.72 22.16
N GLN A 13 16.89 -33.53 22.55
CA GLN A 13 16.53 -33.22 23.95
C GLN A 13 15.07 -32.79 24.05
N VAL A 14 14.55 -32.79 25.27
CA VAL A 14 13.17 -32.43 25.59
C VAL A 14 13.16 -31.41 26.73
N ALA A 15 12.34 -30.37 26.58
CA ALA A 15 11.97 -29.47 27.67
C ALA A 15 10.45 -29.26 27.69
N GLU A 16 9.95 -28.78 28.83
CA GLU A 16 8.54 -28.46 29.04
C GLU A 16 8.38 -26.98 29.37
N LEU A 17 7.40 -26.35 28.74
CA LEU A 17 7.01 -24.97 28.97
C LEU A 17 5.58 -24.94 29.51
N GLU A 18 5.42 -24.48 30.75
CA GLU A 18 4.11 -24.14 31.30
C GLU A 18 3.73 -22.70 30.89
N VAL A 19 2.71 -22.53 30.06
CA VAL A 19 2.20 -21.23 29.64
C VAL A 19 1.15 -20.75 30.63
N ALA A 20 1.36 -19.58 31.24
CA ALA A 20 0.45 -19.05 32.26
C ALA A 20 -0.79 -18.38 31.64
N ASP A 21 -0.56 -17.58 30.60
CA ASP A 21 -1.57 -16.76 29.95
C ASP A 21 -1.54 -16.95 28.44
N PHE A 22 -2.71 -16.85 27.81
CA PHE A 22 -2.79 -16.81 26.36
C PHE A 22 -2.01 -15.59 25.82
N GLY A 23 -1.22 -15.81 24.78
CA GLY A 23 -0.47 -14.73 24.15
C GLY A 23 0.45 -15.22 23.04
N ARG A 24 1.16 -14.28 22.42
CA ARG A 24 2.24 -14.61 21.48
C ARG A 24 3.55 -14.75 22.23
N TYR A 25 4.29 -15.80 21.93
CA TYR A 25 5.57 -16.11 22.54
C TYR A 25 6.63 -16.36 21.46
N ALA A 26 7.82 -15.83 21.68
CA ALA A 26 9.01 -16.24 20.96
C ALA A 26 9.73 -17.30 21.79
N ILE A 27 9.94 -18.47 21.20
CA ILE A 27 10.72 -19.56 21.79
C ILE A 27 11.97 -19.71 20.93
N ALA A 28 13.14 -19.61 21.55
CA ALA A 28 14.40 -19.72 20.84
C ALA A 28 15.36 -20.64 21.59
N VAL A 29 16.18 -21.36 20.84
CA VAL A 29 17.34 -22.07 21.36
C VAL A 29 18.61 -21.32 20.93
N SER A 30 19.65 -21.33 21.75
CA SER A 30 20.96 -20.81 21.37
C SER A 30 22.07 -21.79 21.73
N SER A 31 23.00 -22.01 20.81
CA SER A 31 24.10 -22.96 20.96
C SER A 31 25.32 -22.54 20.14
N ALA A 32 26.50 -23.07 20.50
CA ALA A 32 27.74 -22.74 19.79
C ALA A 32 27.82 -23.29 18.35
N ARG A 33 26.99 -24.27 18.00
CA ARG A 33 27.06 -25.00 16.72
C ARG A 33 25.72 -25.04 15.97
N GLY A 34 24.67 -24.38 16.44
CA GLY A 34 23.35 -24.46 15.83
C GLY A 34 22.54 -25.67 16.30
N THR A 35 21.37 -25.41 16.87
CA THR A 35 20.41 -26.39 17.35
C THR A 35 19.04 -26.07 16.77
N ALA A 36 18.39 -27.03 16.11
CA ALA A 36 17.01 -26.85 15.66
C ALA A 36 16.02 -26.99 16.83
N LEU A 37 14.89 -26.30 16.75
CA LEU A 37 13.84 -26.24 17.77
C LEU A 37 12.50 -26.63 17.15
N GLN A 38 11.75 -27.50 17.80
CA GLN A 38 10.38 -27.85 17.41
C GLN A 38 9.45 -27.72 18.61
N VAL A 39 8.29 -27.13 18.38
CA VAL A 39 7.23 -26.97 19.39
C VAL A 39 6.17 -28.04 19.16
N LEU A 40 5.84 -28.80 20.21
CA LEU A 40 4.73 -29.73 20.25
C LEU A 40 3.65 -29.17 21.18
N ASP A 41 2.59 -28.67 20.57
CA ASP A 41 1.40 -28.22 21.27
C ASP A 41 0.34 -29.33 21.28
N ARG A 42 -0.42 -29.43 22.38
CA ARG A 42 -1.40 -30.49 22.54
C ARG A 42 -2.58 -30.34 21.57
N MET A 43 -2.93 -29.10 21.22
CA MET A 43 -4.07 -28.80 20.35
C MET A 43 -3.67 -28.80 18.89
N SER A 44 -2.49 -28.26 18.58
CA SER A 44 -2.00 -28.02 17.23
C SER A 44 -1.09 -29.13 16.70
N GLY A 45 -0.63 -30.02 17.58
CA GLY A 45 0.31 -31.09 17.25
C GLY A 45 1.76 -30.61 17.17
N ALA A 46 2.58 -31.38 16.44
CA ALA A 46 3.97 -31.04 16.21
C ALA A 46 4.08 -30.00 15.09
N GLY A 47 4.63 -28.82 15.40
CA GLY A 47 4.99 -27.83 14.39
C GLY A 47 6.22 -28.25 13.59
N GLU A 48 6.57 -27.49 12.55
CA GLU A 48 7.81 -27.71 11.81
C GLU A 48 9.05 -27.35 12.66
N PRO A 49 10.15 -28.10 12.55
CA PRO A 49 11.42 -27.71 13.16
C PRO A 49 11.94 -26.39 12.57
N ALA A 50 12.29 -25.44 13.43
CA ALA A 50 12.96 -24.20 13.08
C ALA A 50 14.47 -24.31 13.33
N GLY A 51 15.27 -23.72 12.44
CA GLY A 51 16.73 -23.85 12.47
C GLY A 51 17.21 -25.16 11.83
N GLU A 52 18.52 -25.39 11.87
CA GLU A 52 19.15 -26.59 11.32
C GLU A 52 20.25 -27.09 12.26
N ALA A 53 20.15 -28.36 12.65
CA ALA A 53 21.09 -29.01 13.56
C ALA A 53 22.53 -28.92 13.02
N GLY A 54 23.44 -28.34 13.81
CA GLY A 54 24.83 -28.16 13.42
C GLY A 54 25.12 -26.95 12.52
N LYS A 55 24.11 -26.10 12.21
CA LYS A 55 24.29 -24.91 11.39
C LYS A 55 23.65 -23.65 11.95
N VAL A 56 22.35 -23.69 12.26
CA VAL A 56 21.56 -22.51 12.62
C VAL A 56 20.65 -22.83 13.81
N ASP A 57 20.67 -21.94 14.80
CA ASP A 57 19.78 -22.03 15.95
C ASP A 57 18.32 -21.75 15.57
N GLY A 58 17.40 -22.48 16.19
CA GLY A 58 15.97 -22.37 15.95
C GLY A 58 15.28 -21.27 16.76
N ARG A 59 14.33 -20.59 16.12
CA ARG A 59 13.36 -19.71 16.76
C ARG A 59 11.97 -19.92 16.17
N VAL A 60 10.95 -19.98 17.02
CA VAL A 60 9.55 -20.08 16.63
C VAL A 60 8.75 -19.02 17.38
N ASP A 61 7.96 -18.24 16.64
CA ASP A 61 7.06 -17.22 17.18
C ASP A 61 5.61 -17.67 16.93
N LEU A 62 4.86 -18.02 17.99
CA LEU A 62 3.50 -18.55 17.86
C LEU A 62 2.57 -18.10 19.00
N PHE A 63 1.27 -18.27 18.79
CA PHE A 63 0.28 -18.13 19.85
C PHE A 63 0.21 -19.42 20.67
N LEU A 64 0.23 -19.28 21.99
CA LEU A 64 0.07 -20.38 22.92
C LEU A 64 -1.08 -20.09 23.85
N ASP A 65 -1.88 -21.12 24.12
CA ASP A 65 -2.88 -21.11 25.18
C ASP A 65 -2.25 -21.56 26.50
N ARG A 66 -2.96 -21.31 27.60
CA ARG A 66 -2.56 -21.73 28.93
C ARG A 66 -2.41 -23.25 28.99
N GLY A 67 -1.29 -23.69 29.55
CA GLY A 67 -1.00 -25.11 29.82
C GLY A 67 0.40 -25.54 29.41
N ALA A 68 0.62 -26.86 29.41
CA ALA A 68 1.92 -27.45 29.14
C ALA A 68 2.17 -27.65 27.65
N VAL A 69 3.32 -27.15 27.18
CA VAL A 69 3.82 -27.27 25.81
C VAL A 69 5.16 -28.01 25.85
N ARG A 70 5.37 -28.96 24.94
CA ARG A 70 6.64 -29.69 24.85
C ARG A 70 7.55 -29.06 23.81
N LEU A 71 8.81 -28.88 24.16
CA LEU A 71 9.85 -28.38 23.27
C LEU A 71 10.82 -29.51 22.97
N LEU A 72 11.12 -29.71 21.69
CA LEU A 72 12.15 -30.65 21.23
C LEU A 72 13.29 -29.85 20.64
N THR A 73 14.52 -30.18 21.02
CA THR A 73 15.72 -29.64 20.37
C THR A 73 16.44 -30.74 19.62
N PHE A 74 17.06 -30.39 18.50
CA PHE A 74 17.83 -31.30 17.66
C PHE A 74 19.18 -30.67 17.32
N GLY A 75 20.24 -31.22 17.88
CA GLY A 75 21.62 -30.86 17.55
C GLY A 75 22.35 -31.98 16.84
N SER A 76 23.49 -31.63 16.22
CA SER A 76 24.38 -32.64 15.62
C SER A 76 24.84 -33.64 16.68
N GLN A 77 24.99 -34.92 16.31
CA GLN A 77 25.53 -35.93 17.24
C GLN A 77 26.97 -35.64 17.69
N LEU A 78 27.71 -34.85 16.89
CA LEU A 78 29.08 -34.44 17.20
C LEU A 78 29.15 -33.09 17.92
N ALA A 79 28.01 -32.45 18.20
CA ALA A 79 28.00 -31.21 18.97
C ALA A 79 28.47 -31.48 20.41
N THR A 80 29.15 -30.51 21.00
CA THR A 80 29.59 -30.54 22.39
C THR A 80 29.10 -29.29 23.10
N GLY A 81 28.97 -29.37 24.43
CA GLY A 81 28.47 -28.26 25.26
C GLY A 81 26.95 -28.24 25.40
N GLU A 82 26.43 -27.05 25.67
CA GLU A 82 25.05 -26.82 26.07
C GLU A 82 24.28 -25.96 25.05
N ALA A 83 22.97 -26.17 24.99
CA ALA A 83 22.02 -25.34 24.28
C ALA A 83 21.06 -24.69 25.30
N THR A 84 20.89 -23.38 25.21
CA THR A 84 20.03 -22.60 26.10
C THR A 84 18.70 -22.32 25.43
N LEU A 85 17.60 -22.70 26.09
CA LEU A 85 16.23 -22.40 25.68
C LEU A 85 15.75 -21.12 26.36
N THR A 86 15.12 -20.24 25.59
CA THR A 86 14.52 -18.99 26.04
C THR A 86 13.08 -18.89 25.57
N VAL A 87 12.24 -18.28 26.40
CA VAL A 87 10.83 -18.02 26.10
C VAL A 87 10.53 -16.58 26.48
N THR A 88 10.15 -15.79 25.50
CA THR A 88 9.88 -14.36 25.66
C THR A 88 8.44 -14.08 25.22
N PRO A 89 7.54 -13.67 26.12
CA PRO A 89 6.21 -13.20 25.74
C PRO A 89 6.32 -11.87 24.99
N PHE A 90 5.49 -11.70 23.97
CA PHE A 90 5.36 -10.43 23.27
C PHE A 90 4.68 -9.41 24.19
N ARG A 91 5.15 -8.16 24.13
CA ARG A 91 4.63 -7.07 24.96
C ARG A 91 3.90 -6.06 24.09
N GLU A 92 2.66 -5.75 24.47
CA GLU A 92 1.93 -4.63 23.86
C GLU A 92 2.67 -3.34 24.19
N ARG A 93 3.02 -2.59 23.15
CA ARG A 93 3.55 -1.25 23.32
C ARG A 93 2.37 -0.29 23.48
N PRO A 94 2.32 0.53 24.55
CA PRO A 94 1.25 1.50 24.71
C PRO A 94 1.28 2.48 23.54
N ALA A 95 0.09 2.84 23.04
CA ALA A 95 0.00 3.86 22.01
C ALA A 95 0.56 5.19 22.53
N GLU A 96 1.25 5.92 21.65
CA GLU A 96 1.96 7.14 21.98
C GLU A 96 1.00 8.18 22.59
N GLY A 97 1.35 8.73 23.76
CA GLY A 97 0.54 9.72 24.48
C GLY A 97 -0.42 9.17 25.53
N LEU A 98 -0.44 7.86 25.80
CA LEU A 98 -1.26 7.25 26.87
C LEU A 98 -0.43 6.94 28.12
N ALA A 99 -1.04 7.13 29.29
CA ALA A 99 -0.40 6.86 30.58
C ALA A 99 -0.14 5.35 30.79
N PRO A 100 0.96 4.95 31.45
CA PRO A 100 1.21 3.56 31.79
C PRO A 100 0.05 2.97 32.61
N GLY A 101 -0.50 1.83 32.19
CA GLY A 101 -1.56 1.12 32.91
C GLY A 101 -3.00 1.41 32.46
N ALA A 102 -3.21 2.18 31.39
CA ALA A 102 -4.53 2.27 30.76
C ALA A 102 -4.93 0.89 30.16
N PRO A 103 -6.09 0.32 30.54
CA PRO A 103 -6.53 -0.97 30.00
C PRO A 103 -6.84 -0.84 28.51
N ASP A 104 -6.32 -1.77 27.71
CA ASP A 104 -6.66 -2.00 26.29
C ASP A 104 -6.61 -0.74 25.40
N ALA A 105 -5.58 0.08 25.60
CA ALA A 105 -5.39 1.40 25.00
C ALA A 105 -4.98 1.38 23.51
N ALA A 106 -5.48 0.41 22.74
CA ALA A 106 -5.34 0.37 21.30
C ALA A 106 -6.13 1.56 20.70
N VAL A 107 -5.46 2.37 19.88
CA VAL A 107 -6.09 3.54 19.24
C VAL A 107 -7.00 3.05 18.11
N GLN A 108 -8.08 3.78 17.84
CA GLN A 108 -8.92 3.51 16.68
C GLN A 108 -8.11 3.71 15.39
N LEU A 109 -8.05 2.68 14.54
CA LEU A 109 -7.46 2.78 13.21
C LEU A 109 -8.46 3.43 12.26
N VAL A 110 -8.03 4.51 11.61
CA VAL A 110 -8.87 5.27 10.67
C VAL A 110 -8.52 4.87 9.23
N GLU A 111 -9.52 4.43 8.47
CA GLU A 111 -9.36 4.06 7.06
C GLU A 111 -8.81 5.24 6.23
N GLY A 112 -7.85 4.98 5.36
CA GLY A 112 -7.20 5.98 4.50
C GLY A 112 -6.17 6.87 5.21
N LYS A 113 -6.00 6.74 6.54
CA LYS A 113 -4.94 7.44 7.28
C LYS A 113 -3.76 6.50 7.52
N ALA A 114 -2.56 6.94 7.12
CA ALA A 114 -1.33 6.21 7.42
C ALA A 114 -0.98 6.28 8.91
N VAL A 115 -0.39 5.20 9.41
CA VAL A 115 0.21 5.12 10.74
C VAL A 115 1.70 4.84 10.57
N ASP A 116 2.51 5.68 11.19
CA ASP A 116 3.96 5.57 11.23
C ASP A 116 4.41 5.42 12.69
N GLY A 117 5.45 4.63 12.93
CA GLY A 117 5.98 4.40 14.26
C GLY A 117 7.19 3.49 14.26
N GLU A 118 7.45 2.85 15.40
CA GLU A 118 8.50 1.87 15.54
C GLU A 118 7.98 0.58 16.17
N LEU A 119 8.56 -0.54 15.77
CA LEU A 119 8.23 -1.86 16.28
C LEU A 119 9.54 -2.62 16.47
N ALA A 120 9.84 -3.06 17.69
CA ALA A 120 11.00 -3.90 17.97
C ALA A 120 10.67 -5.39 18.00
N ASP A 121 11.71 -6.21 18.04
CA ASP A 121 11.56 -7.63 18.36
C ASP A 121 10.85 -7.82 19.72
N PHE A 122 9.95 -8.81 19.79
CA PHE A 122 9.09 -9.12 20.94
C PHE A 122 8.08 -8.04 21.31
N GLU A 123 7.89 -7.01 20.49
CA GLU A 123 6.81 -6.04 20.68
C GLU A 123 5.59 -6.38 19.83
N GLN A 124 4.43 -5.92 20.27
CA GLN A 124 3.23 -5.87 19.45
C GLN A 124 2.58 -4.49 19.53
N LEU A 125 1.90 -4.10 18.46
CA LEU A 125 1.09 -2.89 18.38
C LEU A 125 -0.32 -3.27 17.92
N SER A 126 -1.34 -2.75 18.61
CA SER A 126 -2.73 -3.07 18.33
C SER A 126 -3.60 -1.84 18.08
N TRP A 127 -4.57 -1.98 17.18
CA TRP A 127 -5.56 -0.95 16.88
C TRP A 127 -6.97 -1.53 16.79
N TRP A 128 -7.96 -0.76 17.24
CA TRP A 128 -9.37 -1.11 17.12
C TRP A 128 -9.98 -0.62 15.80
N ILE A 129 -10.84 -1.43 15.21
CA ILE A 129 -11.53 -1.17 13.94
C ILE A 129 -13.00 -1.52 14.12
N GLU A 130 -13.87 -0.56 13.81
CA GLU A 130 -15.32 -0.79 13.74
C GLU A 130 -15.72 -1.07 12.29
N ILE A 131 -16.35 -2.21 12.06
CA ILE A 131 -16.98 -2.56 10.79
C ILE A 131 -18.49 -2.39 10.95
N ARG A 132 -19.08 -1.46 10.20
CA ARG A 132 -20.51 -1.12 10.31
C ARG A 132 -21.40 -1.99 9.43
N GLU A 133 -20.87 -2.37 8.29
CA GLU A 133 -21.55 -3.18 7.28
C GLU A 133 -20.60 -4.27 6.82
N ARG A 134 -21.14 -5.41 6.39
CA ARG A 134 -20.32 -6.51 5.90
C ARG A 134 -19.52 -6.04 4.69
N ARG A 135 -18.20 -6.10 4.78
CA ARG A 135 -17.31 -5.69 3.69
C ARG A 135 -15.96 -6.38 3.75
N ARG A 136 -15.29 -6.38 2.61
CA ARG A 136 -13.87 -6.68 2.55
C ARG A 136 -13.05 -5.49 3.02
N VAL A 137 -11.99 -5.79 3.76
CA VAL A 137 -10.99 -4.83 4.22
C VAL A 137 -9.60 -5.26 3.77
N THR A 138 -8.71 -4.28 3.60
CA THR A 138 -7.30 -4.49 3.25
C THR A 138 -6.42 -3.75 4.23
N PHE A 139 -5.34 -4.41 4.65
CA PHE A 139 -4.29 -3.82 5.47
C PHE A 139 -2.94 -4.09 4.83
N GLU A 140 -2.09 -3.09 4.85
CA GLU A 140 -0.71 -3.21 4.39
C GLU A 140 0.20 -2.61 5.43
N ALA A 141 1.08 -3.43 5.99
CA ALA A 141 2.08 -3.02 6.95
C ALA A 141 3.48 -3.32 6.42
N ALA A 142 4.45 -2.48 6.75
CA ALA A 142 5.86 -2.70 6.43
C ALA A 142 6.74 -2.25 7.59
N GLY A 143 7.76 -3.04 7.92
CA GLY A 143 8.71 -2.63 8.95
C GLY A 143 9.96 -3.51 8.97
N ARG A 144 10.99 -3.02 9.65
CA ARG A 144 12.27 -3.74 9.75
C ARG A 144 12.14 -5.00 10.61
N ASN A 145 11.40 -4.90 11.71
CA ASN A 145 11.13 -6.01 12.62
C ASN A 145 9.73 -6.62 12.42
N LEU A 146 8.89 -6.09 11.52
CA LEU A 146 7.56 -6.67 11.30
C LEU A 146 7.69 -8.14 10.93
N ALA A 147 7.03 -9.04 11.65
CA ALA A 147 7.04 -10.47 11.40
C ALA A 147 5.67 -11.03 11.00
N ASP A 148 4.60 -10.45 11.54
CA ASP A 148 3.25 -10.93 11.32
C ASP A 148 2.21 -9.81 11.53
N LEU A 149 1.04 -9.99 10.95
CA LEU A 149 -0.12 -9.09 11.06
C LEU A 149 -1.38 -9.95 11.18
N ARG A 150 -2.11 -9.81 12.30
CA ARG A 150 -3.30 -10.63 12.59
C ARG A 150 -4.50 -9.79 12.97
N LEU A 151 -5.67 -10.33 12.68
CA LEU A 151 -6.95 -9.73 13.02
C LEU A 151 -7.67 -10.57 14.07
N TRP A 152 -8.24 -9.90 15.07
CA TRP A 152 -8.97 -10.51 16.17
C TRP A 152 -10.37 -9.95 16.25
N GLN A 153 -11.40 -10.80 16.22
CA GLN A 153 -12.77 -10.39 16.51
C GLN A 153 -12.94 -10.17 18.02
N ASN A 154 -13.49 -9.01 18.39
CA ASN A 154 -13.67 -8.55 19.77
C ASN A 154 -12.37 -8.63 20.62
N GLY A 155 -11.19 -8.57 19.97
CA GLY A 155 -9.89 -8.62 20.64
C GLY A 155 -9.44 -9.98 21.16
N SER A 156 -10.26 -11.03 21.08
CA SER A 156 -9.94 -12.36 21.66
C SER A 156 -9.99 -13.51 20.67
N TRP A 157 -10.77 -13.39 19.59
CA TRP A 157 -10.96 -14.49 18.64
C TRP A 157 -10.14 -14.25 17.38
N LEU A 158 -9.13 -15.08 17.13
CA LEU A 158 -8.32 -14.96 15.93
C LEU A 158 -9.19 -15.19 14.69
N VAL A 159 -9.20 -14.21 13.79
CA VAL A 159 -9.85 -14.34 12.48
C VAL A 159 -8.96 -15.18 11.58
N GLU A 160 -9.54 -16.12 10.85
CA GLU A 160 -8.84 -16.96 9.87
C GLU A 160 -8.49 -16.15 8.61
N ALA A 161 -7.58 -15.19 8.76
CA ALA A 161 -6.98 -14.40 7.71
C ALA A 161 -5.47 -14.37 7.93
N ALA A 162 -4.72 -14.92 7.00
CA ALA A 162 -3.26 -14.94 7.05
C ALA A 162 -2.69 -13.83 6.14
N PRO A 163 -1.67 -13.08 6.59
CA PRO A 163 -1.05 -12.09 5.74
C PRO A 163 -0.15 -12.76 4.70
N LEU A 164 -0.12 -12.19 3.50
CA LEU A 164 0.94 -12.43 2.53
C LEU A 164 2.18 -11.65 2.97
N VAL A 165 3.29 -12.36 3.14
CA VAL A 165 4.54 -11.79 3.65
C VAL A 165 5.57 -11.76 2.53
N ALA A 166 6.18 -10.60 2.32
CA ALA A 166 7.25 -10.40 1.34
C ALA A 166 8.33 -9.46 1.90
N VAL A 167 9.51 -9.45 1.28
CA VAL A 167 10.51 -8.41 1.53
C VAL A 167 10.41 -7.39 0.40
N ILE A 168 10.39 -6.11 0.75
CA ILE A 168 10.45 -4.98 -0.17
C ILE A 168 11.68 -4.14 0.15
N GLU A 169 12.19 -3.39 -0.83
CA GLU A 169 13.36 -2.54 -0.64
C GLU A 169 13.07 -1.10 -1.09
N PRO A 170 12.32 -0.32 -0.29
CA PRO A 170 11.97 1.07 -0.63
C PRO A 170 13.17 2.00 -0.72
N ARG A 171 14.25 1.66 -0.01
CA ARG A 171 15.55 2.31 -0.05
C ARG A 171 16.60 1.22 -0.21
N SER A 172 17.50 1.40 -1.17
CA SER A 172 18.63 0.49 -1.41
C SER A 172 19.41 0.24 -0.11
N GLY A 173 19.66 -1.03 0.20
CA GLY A 173 20.32 -1.49 1.42
C GLY A 173 19.46 -1.46 2.68
N ARG A 174 18.20 -1.03 2.61
CA ARG A 174 17.27 -0.95 3.75
C ARG A 174 15.96 -1.69 3.47
N PRO A 175 16.00 -3.03 3.32
CA PRO A 175 14.81 -3.82 3.09
C PRO A 175 13.86 -3.80 4.31
N LEU A 176 12.56 -3.88 4.03
CA LEU A 176 11.49 -4.02 5.02
C LEU A 176 10.72 -5.32 4.76
N ARG A 177 10.24 -5.97 5.82
CA ARG A 177 9.23 -7.02 5.67
C ARG A 177 7.86 -6.36 5.52
N ARG A 178 7.12 -6.74 4.48
CA ARG A 178 5.75 -6.29 4.18
C ARG A 178 4.77 -7.41 4.49
N CYS A 179 3.69 -7.07 5.19
CA CYS A 179 2.53 -7.93 5.41
C CYS A 179 1.31 -7.31 4.72
N GLN A 180 0.68 -8.05 3.83
CA GLN A 180 -0.58 -7.69 3.17
C GLN A 180 -1.68 -8.62 3.66
N LEU A 181 -2.71 -8.07 4.30
CA LEU A 181 -3.80 -8.83 4.90
C LEU A 181 -5.14 -8.39 4.29
N THR A 182 -5.93 -9.34 3.83
CA THR A 182 -7.29 -9.12 3.32
C THR A 182 -8.26 -10.01 4.08
N ALA A 183 -9.43 -9.49 4.43
CA ALA A 183 -10.46 -10.27 5.12
C ALA A 183 -11.88 -9.77 4.79
N ASP A 184 -12.83 -10.69 4.68
CA ASP A 184 -14.26 -10.39 4.66
C ASP A 184 -14.80 -10.34 6.08
N LEU A 185 -15.22 -9.17 6.52
CA LEU A 185 -15.66 -8.94 7.90
C LEU A 185 -17.15 -8.67 7.94
N ALA A 186 -17.83 -9.32 8.90
CA ALA A 186 -19.18 -8.97 9.28
C ALA A 186 -19.18 -7.67 10.12
N PRO A 187 -20.33 -7.02 10.33
CA PRO A 187 -20.42 -5.92 11.27
C PRO A 187 -19.93 -6.34 12.66
N GLY A 188 -19.10 -5.51 13.28
CA GLY A 188 -18.50 -5.82 14.58
C GLY A 188 -17.25 -5.03 14.89
N LEU A 189 -16.69 -5.31 16.07
CA LEU A 189 -15.45 -4.71 16.54
C LEU A 189 -14.29 -5.69 16.35
N TYR A 190 -13.20 -5.21 15.77
CA TYR A 190 -12.02 -6.00 15.47
C TYR A 190 -10.76 -5.31 15.97
N ARG A 191 -9.77 -6.09 16.38
CA ARG A 191 -8.43 -5.61 16.73
C ARG A 191 -7.43 -6.10 15.69
N LEU A 192 -6.74 -5.17 15.03
CA LEU A 192 -5.60 -5.48 14.18
C LEU A 192 -4.33 -5.40 15.02
N SER A 193 -3.49 -6.43 14.99
CA SER A 193 -2.24 -6.48 15.75
C SER A 193 -1.06 -6.79 14.85
N ALA A 194 -0.04 -5.94 14.89
CA ALA A 194 1.26 -6.15 14.26
C ALA A 194 2.24 -6.72 15.29
N TYR A 195 3.04 -7.71 14.90
CA TYR A 195 3.97 -8.40 15.79
C TYR A 195 5.40 -8.26 15.29
N GLY A 196 6.29 -7.81 16.16
CA GLY A 196 7.70 -7.61 15.89
C GLY A 196 8.53 -8.87 16.17
N GLY A 197 9.30 -9.31 15.19
CA GLY A 197 10.23 -10.42 15.28
C GLY A 197 11.67 -9.99 14.95
N PRO A 198 12.51 -10.94 14.52
CA PRO A 198 13.88 -10.66 14.11
C PRO A 198 13.92 -9.61 13.00
N GLU A 199 14.87 -8.67 13.11
CA GLU A 199 15.07 -7.63 12.11
C GLU A 199 15.51 -8.21 10.76
N VAL A 200 15.04 -7.58 9.68
CA VAL A 200 15.63 -7.78 8.37
C VAL A 200 17.00 -7.08 8.34
N PRO A 201 18.09 -7.75 7.91
CA PRO A 201 19.40 -7.14 7.85
C PRO A 201 19.44 -5.94 6.90
N TRP A 202 20.03 -4.83 7.37
CA TRP A 202 20.33 -3.66 6.55
C TRP A 202 21.83 -3.59 6.28
N SER A 203 22.23 -3.07 5.12
CA SER A 203 23.63 -2.75 4.88
C SER A 203 24.04 -1.58 5.76
N THR A 204 24.97 -1.81 6.68
CA THR A 204 25.50 -0.78 7.60
C THR A 204 26.44 0.18 6.87
N ALA A 205 25.89 1.01 5.98
CA ALA A 205 26.58 2.20 5.51
C ALA A 205 26.21 3.38 6.43
N GLY A 206 27.05 3.62 7.44
CA GLY A 206 26.94 4.75 8.36
C GLY A 206 26.23 4.40 9.67
N GLY A 207 26.99 4.39 10.78
CA GLY A 207 26.55 4.02 12.12
C GLY A 207 25.54 4.99 12.76
N ALA A 208 24.37 5.14 12.15
CA ALA A 208 23.20 5.75 12.74
C ALA A 208 22.50 4.78 13.71
N ALA A 209 21.66 5.32 14.60
CA ALA A 209 20.85 4.58 15.56
C ALA A 209 20.16 3.36 14.92
N VAL A 210 19.89 2.32 15.72
CA VAL A 210 19.17 1.12 15.25
C VAL A 210 17.72 1.52 14.93
N GLU A 211 17.49 2.03 13.73
CA GLU A 211 16.17 2.40 13.22
C GLU A 211 15.29 1.14 13.15
N ARG A 212 14.08 1.23 13.68
CA ARG A 212 13.08 0.14 13.71
C ARG A 212 11.75 0.58 13.11
N PRO A 213 11.75 1.10 11.86
CA PRO A 213 10.57 1.70 11.28
C PRO A 213 9.43 0.70 11.17
N PHE A 214 8.21 1.20 11.39
CA PHE A 214 6.96 0.50 11.18
C PHE A 214 5.95 1.45 10.52
N HIS A 215 5.30 0.97 9.48
CA HIS A 215 4.30 1.69 8.69
C HIS A 215 3.07 0.80 8.52
N LEU A 216 1.87 1.38 8.64
CA LEU A 216 0.60 0.68 8.47
C LEU A 216 -0.40 1.54 7.68
N ARG A 217 -1.12 0.89 6.77
CA ARG A 217 -2.22 1.45 5.98
C ARG A 217 -3.46 0.56 6.15
N PHE A 218 -4.62 1.18 6.43
CA PHE A 218 -5.93 0.54 6.37
C PHE A 218 -6.70 1.07 5.16
N GLY A 219 -6.92 0.21 4.17
CA GLY A 219 -7.46 0.58 2.87
C GLY A 219 -6.53 1.51 2.10
N TRP A 220 -7.05 2.07 1.01
CA TRP A 220 -6.39 3.13 0.26
C TRP A 220 -7.27 4.38 0.26
N PRO A 221 -6.66 5.58 0.31
CA PRO A 221 -7.41 6.83 0.18
C PRO A 221 -8.09 6.87 -1.20
N ARG A 222 -9.21 7.59 -1.26
CA ARG A 222 -10.02 7.76 -2.47
C ARG A 222 -9.84 9.16 -3.03
N ASP A 223 -9.49 9.24 -4.30
CA ASP A 223 -9.38 10.50 -5.02
C ASP A 223 -10.69 10.82 -5.75
N ALA A 224 -10.97 12.12 -5.91
CA ALA A 224 -12.05 12.60 -6.77
C ALA A 224 -11.76 12.20 -8.23
N GLN A 225 -12.78 11.86 -9.03
CA GLN A 225 -12.61 11.41 -10.43
C GLN A 225 -11.67 12.31 -11.25
N THR A 226 -11.71 13.62 -11.02
CA THR A 226 -10.81 14.60 -11.62
C THR A 226 -9.95 15.23 -10.53
N LEU A 227 -8.63 15.13 -10.67
CA LEU A 227 -7.67 15.62 -9.70
C LEU A 227 -6.40 16.10 -10.40
N ARG A 228 -5.75 17.11 -9.80
CA ARG A 228 -4.33 17.40 -9.98
C ARG A 228 -3.76 17.83 -8.63
N GLU A 229 -2.86 17.03 -8.08
CA GLU A 229 -2.34 17.25 -6.73
C GLU A 229 -0.83 16.96 -6.63
N ARG A 230 -0.12 17.74 -5.80
CA ARG A 230 1.27 17.49 -5.43
C ARG A 230 1.32 16.54 -4.23
N ARG A 231 2.16 15.52 -4.32
CA ARG A 231 2.32 14.47 -3.31
C ARG A 231 3.79 14.10 -3.15
N THR A 232 4.07 13.22 -2.20
CA THR A 232 5.41 12.73 -1.89
C THR A 232 5.35 11.23 -1.67
N ILE A 233 6.23 10.47 -2.34
CA ILE A 233 6.27 9.02 -2.23
C ILE A 233 6.48 8.61 -0.77
N GLY A 234 5.54 7.81 -0.26
CA GLY A 234 5.55 7.32 1.11
C GLY A 234 6.69 6.34 1.43
N PRO A 235 6.78 5.91 2.70
CA PRO A 235 7.89 5.09 3.20
C PRO A 235 7.98 3.67 2.61
N LEU A 236 6.91 3.20 1.97
CA LEU A 236 6.87 1.90 1.29
C LEU A 236 7.50 1.94 -0.12
N GLY A 237 7.93 3.12 -0.60
CA GLY A 237 8.47 3.31 -1.96
C GLY A 237 7.38 3.41 -3.04
N TYR A 238 6.11 3.46 -2.61
CA TYR A 238 4.97 3.71 -3.47
C TYR A 238 3.78 4.25 -2.68
N ASP A 239 2.91 4.94 -3.42
CA ASP A 239 1.58 5.35 -2.97
C ASP A 239 0.51 4.69 -3.82
N ARG A 240 -0.62 4.37 -3.18
CA ARG A 240 -1.79 3.77 -3.81
C ARG A 240 -3.02 4.55 -3.46
N VAL A 241 -3.80 4.87 -4.49
CA VAL A 241 -5.08 5.57 -4.35
C VAL A 241 -6.15 4.89 -5.18
N LEU A 242 -7.38 4.93 -4.69
CA LEU A 242 -8.56 4.48 -5.41
C LEU A 242 -9.14 5.63 -6.23
N VAL A 243 -9.37 5.36 -7.51
CA VAL A 243 -9.99 6.31 -8.45
C VAL A 243 -11.19 5.64 -9.10
N SER A 244 -12.23 6.42 -9.45
CA SER A 244 -13.31 5.93 -10.29
C SER A 244 -12.76 5.50 -11.66
N GLY A 245 -13.19 4.35 -12.16
CA GLY A 245 -12.86 3.87 -13.51
C GLY A 245 -13.42 4.73 -14.64
N ALA A 246 -14.26 5.74 -14.33
CA ALA A 246 -14.64 6.76 -15.30
C ALA A 246 -13.44 7.63 -15.73
N ALA A 247 -12.40 7.76 -14.90
CA ALA A 247 -11.14 8.37 -15.31
C ALA A 247 -10.36 7.39 -16.20
N ASP A 248 -9.93 7.87 -17.37
CA ASP A 248 -9.31 7.05 -18.41
C ASP A 248 -7.96 7.62 -18.86
N TYR A 249 -7.49 8.67 -18.19
CA TYR A 249 -6.21 9.31 -18.41
C TYR A 249 -5.58 9.64 -17.07
N PHE A 250 -4.33 9.20 -16.91
CA PHE A 250 -3.53 9.33 -15.71
C PHE A 250 -2.15 9.84 -16.10
N ARG A 251 -1.62 10.77 -15.31
CA ARG A 251 -0.34 11.42 -15.57
C ARG A 251 0.43 11.59 -14.28
N LEU A 252 1.67 11.11 -14.30
CA LEU A 252 2.69 11.34 -13.31
C LEU A 252 3.66 12.38 -13.86
N GLU A 253 3.95 13.41 -13.07
CA GLU A 253 4.93 14.45 -13.39
C GLU A 253 5.88 14.62 -12.20
N LEU A 254 7.19 14.58 -12.45
CA LEU A 254 8.19 14.93 -11.45
C LEU A 254 8.56 16.42 -11.57
N PRO A 255 8.81 17.12 -10.46
CA PRO A 255 9.21 18.54 -10.50
C PRO A 255 10.61 18.73 -11.09
N GLU A 256 11.49 17.72 -10.97
CA GLU A 256 12.81 17.68 -11.57
C GLU A 256 13.01 16.33 -12.29
N PRO A 257 13.78 16.27 -13.40
CA PRO A 257 14.17 15.01 -14.02
C PRO A 257 14.97 14.12 -13.06
N LEU A 258 14.86 12.81 -13.27
CA LEU A 258 15.67 11.81 -12.56
C LEU A 258 17.15 12.02 -12.91
N ARG A 259 18.04 11.76 -11.95
CA ARG A 259 19.45 12.16 -12.04
C ARG A 259 20.37 11.02 -12.46
N SER A 260 19.96 9.77 -12.29
CA SER A 260 20.73 8.58 -12.61
C SER A 260 19.91 7.56 -13.40
N ASP A 261 20.60 6.59 -14.01
CA ASP A 261 19.98 5.44 -14.71
C ASP A 261 19.31 4.46 -13.74
N GLU A 262 19.72 4.48 -12.48
CA GLU A 262 19.20 3.58 -11.44
C GLU A 262 17.92 4.14 -10.81
N ASP A 263 17.72 5.45 -10.88
CA ASP A 263 16.50 6.10 -10.41
C ASP A 263 15.38 5.86 -11.40
N THR A 264 14.26 5.32 -10.91
CA THR A 264 13.04 5.17 -11.69
C THR A 264 11.84 5.68 -10.89
N ALA A 265 10.84 6.18 -11.60
CA ALA A 265 9.51 6.41 -11.04
C ALA A 265 8.47 5.76 -11.95
N GLY A 266 7.40 5.20 -11.38
CA GLY A 266 6.40 4.45 -12.12
C GLY A 266 5.00 4.97 -11.88
N LEU A 267 4.17 4.88 -12.90
CA LEU A 267 2.72 5.03 -12.82
C LEU A 267 2.10 3.73 -13.32
N GLU A 268 1.32 3.06 -12.50
CA GLU A 268 0.54 1.89 -12.87
C GLU A 268 -0.93 2.10 -12.52
N VAL A 269 -1.81 1.70 -13.44
CA VAL A 269 -3.27 1.78 -13.27
C VAL A 269 -3.87 0.39 -13.45
N THR A 270 -4.41 -0.16 -12.37
CA THR A 270 -4.98 -1.51 -12.37
C THR A 270 -6.47 -1.46 -12.03
N PRO A 271 -7.35 -2.16 -12.75
CA PRO A 271 -8.72 -2.39 -12.29
C PRO A 271 -8.74 -3.06 -10.91
N LEU A 272 -9.47 -2.50 -9.95
CA LEU A 272 -9.60 -3.10 -8.64
C LEU A 272 -10.31 -4.46 -8.76
N GLN A 273 -9.65 -5.53 -8.34
CA GLN A 273 -10.27 -6.83 -8.15
C GLN A 273 -10.65 -6.96 -6.67
N PRO A 274 -11.95 -6.92 -6.30
CA PRO A 274 -12.35 -7.03 -4.91
C PRO A 274 -11.89 -8.36 -4.28
N GLU A 275 -11.82 -9.42 -5.09
CA GLU A 275 -11.45 -10.74 -4.61
C GLU A 275 -9.95 -10.88 -4.30
N ASP A 276 -9.10 -10.11 -4.97
CA ASP A 276 -7.66 -10.06 -4.71
C ASP A 276 -7.14 -8.62 -4.92
N PRO A 277 -7.35 -7.72 -3.94
CA PRO A 277 -7.02 -6.32 -4.10
C PRO A 277 -5.54 -6.04 -4.37
N PHE A 278 -4.64 -6.96 -3.97
CA PHE A 278 -3.20 -6.80 -4.14
C PHE A 278 -2.67 -7.41 -5.44
N SER A 279 -3.53 -8.04 -6.26
CA SER A 279 -3.21 -8.47 -7.63
C SER A 279 -3.16 -7.26 -8.56
N LEU A 280 -2.07 -6.51 -8.46
CA LEU A 280 -1.86 -5.28 -9.21
C LEU A 280 -1.07 -5.59 -10.47
N THR A 281 -1.78 -5.75 -11.57
CA THR A 281 -1.21 -5.85 -12.92
C THR A 281 -2.09 -5.05 -13.85
N GLY A 282 -1.57 -3.92 -14.32
CA GLY A 282 -2.31 -3.02 -15.19
C GLY A 282 -1.47 -2.34 -16.25
N ASP A 283 -2.05 -1.32 -16.86
CA ASP A 283 -1.34 -0.46 -17.79
C ASP A 283 -0.35 0.39 -16.99
N ALA A 284 0.91 0.42 -17.43
CA ALA A 284 1.99 1.09 -16.72
C ALA A 284 2.85 1.95 -17.63
N ALA A 285 3.44 2.99 -17.05
CA ALA A 285 4.43 3.84 -17.68
C ALA A 285 5.56 4.13 -16.67
N THR A 286 6.80 4.07 -17.15
CA THR A 286 8.01 4.28 -16.33
C THR A 286 8.72 5.54 -16.76
N LEU A 287 9.22 6.29 -15.78
CA LEU A 287 10.12 7.41 -15.93
C LEU A 287 11.55 6.98 -15.66
N THR A 288 12.43 7.38 -16.55
CA THR A 288 13.89 7.31 -16.44
C THR A 288 14.49 8.71 -16.60
N LYS A 289 15.81 8.85 -16.53
CA LYS A 289 16.49 10.14 -16.72
C LYS A 289 16.31 10.72 -18.14
N GLU A 290 15.97 9.89 -19.12
CA GLU A 290 15.76 10.26 -20.52
C GLU A 290 14.44 11.01 -20.74
N ASN A 291 13.47 10.91 -19.82
CA ASN A 291 12.19 11.58 -19.95
C ASN A 291 12.34 13.10 -19.74
N VAL A 292 12.36 13.84 -20.84
CA VAL A 292 12.38 15.32 -20.85
C VAL A 292 11.22 15.84 -21.71
N PRO A 293 10.13 16.35 -21.10
CA PRO A 293 9.91 16.55 -19.66
C PRO A 293 9.69 15.22 -18.89
N PRO A 294 9.89 15.20 -17.55
CA PRO A 294 9.77 14.00 -16.74
C PRO A 294 8.31 13.64 -16.46
N VAL A 295 7.63 13.17 -17.49
CA VAL A 295 6.20 12.87 -17.53
C VAL A 295 5.96 11.43 -18.01
N ALA A 296 5.14 10.71 -17.26
CA ALA A 296 4.62 9.40 -17.64
C ALA A 296 3.09 9.47 -17.72
N GLU A 297 2.52 8.86 -18.75
CA GLU A 297 1.09 8.87 -19.01
C GLU A 297 0.57 7.45 -19.20
N VAL A 298 -0.57 7.17 -18.61
CA VAL A 298 -1.31 5.92 -18.79
C VAL A 298 -2.71 6.26 -19.26
N ARG A 299 -3.17 5.54 -20.30
CA ARG A 299 -4.51 5.67 -20.89
C ARG A 299 -5.18 4.32 -20.79
N THR A 300 -6.32 4.27 -20.11
CA THR A 300 -7.11 3.04 -19.93
C THR A 300 -8.46 3.15 -20.66
N ALA A 301 -9.22 2.06 -20.68
CA ALA A 301 -10.63 2.13 -21.06
C ALA A 301 -11.47 2.67 -19.89
N ALA A 302 -12.34 3.65 -20.17
CA ALA A 302 -13.26 4.17 -19.17
C ALA A 302 -14.35 3.13 -18.81
N ASP A 303 -14.49 2.83 -17.53
CA ASP A 303 -15.56 2.02 -16.97
C ASP A 303 -16.10 2.68 -15.68
N PRO A 304 -17.17 3.49 -15.76
CA PRO A 304 -17.74 4.20 -14.62
C PRO A 304 -18.25 3.30 -13.48
N GLU A 305 -18.54 2.03 -13.77
CA GLU A 305 -19.06 1.07 -12.78
C GLU A 305 -17.94 0.41 -11.98
N ARG A 306 -16.66 0.64 -12.35
CA ARG A 306 -15.50 0.06 -11.68
C ARG A 306 -14.69 1.09 -10.92
N GLN A 307 -13.83 0.59 -10.05
CA GLN A 307 -12.74 1.34 -9.45
C GLN A 307 -11.41 0.87 -10.02
N VAL A 308 -10.44 1.76 -10.06
CA VAL A 308 -9.06 1.45 -10.39
C VAL A 308 -8.16 1.82 -9.21
N VAL A 309 -7.10 1.05 -9.02
CA VAL A 309 -6.00 1.35 -8.12
C VAL A 309 -4.93 2.04 -8.96
N VAL A 310 -4.56 3.25 -8.58
CA VAL A 310 -3.44 3.98 -9.17
C VAL A 310 -2.25 3.83 -8.22
N THR A 311 -1.20 3.16 -8.69
CA THR A 311 0.06 2.99 -7.96
C THR A 311 1.10 3.94 -8.55
N VAL A 312 1.66 4.80 -7.71
CA VAL A 312 2.82 5.63 -8.06
C VAL A 312 4.02 5.12 -7.28
N SER A 313 5.07 4.68 -7.96
CA SER A 313 6.31 4.19 -7.34
C SER A 313 7.47 5.15 -7.58
N GLY A 314 8.44 5.17 -6.66
CA GLY A 314 9.64 5.99 -6.78
C GLY A 314 10.47 5.96 -5.49
N ALA A 315 11.49 6.82 -5.42
CA ALA A 315 12.30 6.93 -4.22
C ALA A 315 11.48 7.50 -3.03
N VAL A 316 11.66 6.94 -1.83
CA VAL A 316 10.99 7.44 -0.62
C VAL A 316 11.30 8.93 -0.42
N GLY A 317 10.25 9.75 -0.26
CA GLY A 317 10.39 11.21 -0.12
C GLY A 317 10.43 11.97 -1.44
N GLN A 318 10.35 11.30 -2.59
CA GLN A 318 10.35 11.96 -3.89
C GLN A 318 9.03 12.71 -4.12
N PRO A 319 9.07 14.02 -4.40
CA PRO A 319 7.88 14.78 -4.75
C PRO A 319 7.40 14.43 -6.16
N TYR A 320 6.09 14.43 -6.36
CA TYR A 320 5.46 14.20 -7.65
C TYR A 320 4.11 14.93 -7.77
N VAL A 321 3.61 15.08 -8.99
CA VAL A 321 2.25 15.52 -9.29
C VAL A 321 1.50 14.34 -9.89
N LEU A 322 0.38 13.98 -9.28
CA LEU A 322 -0.60 13.07 -9.88
C LEU A 322 -1.73 13.88 -10.50
N GLN A 323 -2.06 13.56 -11.74
CA GLN A 323 -3.22 14.10 -12.43
C GLN A 323 -4.02 12.98 -13.06
N HIS A 324 -5.34 13.02 -12.94
CA HIS A 324 -6.22 12.14 -13.67
C HIS A 324 -7.58 12.78 -13.92
N PHE A 325 -8.23 12.38 -15.01
CA PHE A 325 -9.57 12.84 -15.39
C PHE A 325 -10.18 11.92 -16.45
N ALA A 326 -11.48 12.09 -16.69
CA ALA A 326 -12.17 11.48 -17.82
C ALA A 326 -11.98 12.35 -19.07
N ARG A 327 -11.33 11.81 -20.10
CA ARG A 327 -11.20 12.47 -21.39
C ARG A 327 -12.56 12.47 -22.08
N THR A 328 -12.97 13.63 -22.55
CA THR A 328 -14.14 13.75 -23.41
C THR A 328 -13.84 14.73 -24.53
N ARG A 329 -14.05 14.29 -25.77
CA ARG A 329 -13.98 15.18 -26.95
C ARG A 329 -15.31 15.89 -27.21
N GLN A 330 -16.40 15.35 -26.67
CA GLN A 330 -17.73 15.91 -26.81
C GLN A 330 -18.58 15.52 -25.61
N ARG A 331 -19.19 16.51 -24.96
CA ARG A 331 -20.10 16.28 -23.85
C ARG A 331 -21.50 16.75 -24.22
N GLU A 332 -22.47 15.84 -24.09
CA GLU A 332 -23.88 16.21 -24.19
C GLU A 332 -24.34 16.82 -22.86
N LEU A 333 -24.86 18.05 -22.93
CA LEU A 333 -25.40 18.74 -21.77
C LEU A 333 -26.89 18.43 -21.65
N LYS A 334 -27.26 17.64 -20.65
CA LYS A 334 -28.68 17.33 -20.37
C LYS A 334 -29.32 18.49 -19.62
N ALA A 335 -30.04 19.35 -20.36
CA ALA A 335 -30.83 20.41 -19.76
C ALA A 335 -31.97 19.82 -18.93
N ARG A 336 -31.97 20.11 -17.62
CA ARG A 336 -33.10 19.76 -16.74
C ARG A 336 -34.30 20.66 -17.03
N THR A 337 -34.04 21.88 -17.47
CA THR A 337 -35.02 22.90 -17.87
C THR A 337 -34.46 23.75 -19.01
N ASN A 338 -35.34 24.47 -19.70
CA ASN A 338 -34.98 25.40 -20.78
C ASN A 338 -34.12 26.60 -20.31
N THR A 339 -33.91 26.73 -19.00
CA THR A 339 -33.13 27.82 -18.35
C THR A 339 -31.88 27.31 -17.63
N SER A 340 -31.50 26.04 -17.85
CA SER A 340 -30.32 25.45 -17.20
C SER A 340 -29.05 26.23 -17.57
N LYS A 341 -28.32 26.71 -16.56
CA LYS A 341 -27.02 27.34 -16.73
C LYS A 341 -25.92 26.32 -16.46
N TYR A 342 -24.84 26.38 -17.22
CA TYR A 342 -23.69 25.49 -17.09
C TYR A 342 -22.43 26.31 -16.88
N TRP A 343 -21.57 25.84 -15.98
CA TRP A 343 -20.16 26.24 -15.93
C TRP A 343 -19.34 25.13 -16.57
N ILE A 344 -18.56 25.47 -17.60
CA ILE A 344 -17.72 24.53 -18.32
C ILE A 344 -16.28 25.01 -18.17
N SER A 345 -15.42 24.12 -17.70
CA SER A 345 -13.98 24.36 -17.59
C SER A 345 -13.24 23.19 -18.22
N THR A 346 -12.16 23.50 -18.93
CA THR A 346 -11.24 22.49 -19.47
C THR A 346 -10.06 22.31 -18.54
N VAL A 347 -9.64 21.07 -18.32
CA VAL A 347 -8.39 20.76 -17.62
C VAL A 347 -7.36 20.41 -18.69
N HIS A 348 -6.22 21.09 -18.68
CA HIS A 348 -5.11 20.79 -19.57
C HIS A 348 -4.18 19.76 -18.91
N ALA A 349 -3.70 18.80 -19.69
CA ALA A 349 -2.60 17.93 -19.27
C ALA A 349 -1.28 18.57 -19.72
N GLY A 350 -0.31 18.72 -18.81
CA GLY A 350 0.98 19.31 -19.14
C GLY A 350 1.15 20.77 -18.69
N PRO A 351 2.34 21.37 -18.96
CA PRO A 351 2.67 22.73 -18.58
C PRO A 351 1.73 23.76 -19.22
N ALA A 352 1.44 24.85 -18.52
CA ALA A 352 0.58 25.93 -19.03
C ALA A 352 1.12 26.60 -20.31
N GLY A 353 2.45 26.58 -20.50
CA GLY A 353 3.09 27.10 -21.71
C GLY A 353 2.71 26.33 -22.98
N ASP A 354 2.46 25.02 -22.86
CA ASP A 354 2.10 24.14 -23.97
C ASP A 354 0.60 24.11 -24.28
N ALA A 355 -0.22 24.87 -23.55
CA ALA A 355 -1.64 24.96 -23.84
C ALA A 355 -1.88 25.74 -25.15
N ILE A 356 -2.63 25.15 -26.08
CA ILE A 356 -2.96 25.70 -27.42
C ILE A 356 -4.03 26.82 -27.34
N GLU A 357 -4.42 27.22 -26.13
CA GLU A 357 -5.66 27.94 -25.76
C GLU A 357 -6.89 27.02 -25.68
N PRO A 358 -7.65 27.07 -24.57
CA PRO A 358 -8.88 26.30 -24.43
C PRO A 358 -9.94 26.91 -25.36
N THR A 359 -10.19 26.27 -26.50
CA THR A 359 -11.27 26.65 -27.40
C THR A 359 -12.42 25.67 -27.29
N ALA A 360 -13.65 26.18 -27.36
CA ALA A 360 -14.87 25.39 -27.25
C ALA A 360 -16.01 26.01 -28.06
N ILE A 361 -16.85 25.16 -28.61
CA ILE A 361 -18.11 25.54 -29.24
C ILE A 361 -19.27 24.81 -28.57
N LEU A 362 -20.30 25.55 -28.18
CA LEU A 362 -21.56 25.01 -27.70
C LEU A 362 -22.54 24.95 -28.87
N VAL A 363 -23.00 23.75 -29.19
CA VAL A 363 -23.81 23.48 -30.38
C VAL A 363 -25.13 22.82 -30.01
N ARG A 364 -26.23 23.36 -30.52
CA ARG A 364 -27.53 22.69 -30.53
C ARG A 364 -27.58 21.76 -31.74
N ARG A 365 -27.58 20.45 -31.50
CA ARG A 365 -27.72 19.45 -32.56
C ARG A 365 -29.10 19.58 -33.19
N GLY A 366 -29.14 19.77 -34.51
CA GLY A 366 -30.37 19.80 -35.27
C GLY A 366 -30.94 18.39 -35.44
N THR A 367 -31.93 18.00 -34.64
CA THR A 367 -32.73 16.79 -34.87
C THR A 367 -34.01 17.17 -35.62
N GLY A 368 -34.12 16.75 -36.88
CA GLY A 368 -35.39 16.81 -37.62
C GLY A 368 -36.31 15.66 -37.25
N GLN A 369 -37.63 15.83 -37.47
CA GLN A 369 -38.59 14.72 -37.41
C GLN A 369 -38.17 13.61 -38.38
N GLY A 370 -38.31 12.34 -37.97
CA GLY A 370 -38.04 11.17 -38.81
C GLY A 370 -36.56 10.93 -39.14
N GLY A 371 -35.61 11.50 -38.38
CA GLY A 371 -34.17 11.28 -38.60
C GLY A 371 -33.53 12.19 -39.65
N ALA A 372 -34.27 13.18 -40.19
CA ALA A 372 -33.70 14.19 -41.07
C ALA A 372 -32.67 15.04 -40.31
N LYS A 373 -31.41 15.04 -40.77
CA LYS A 373 -30.35 15.88 -40.18
C LYS A 373 -30.64 17.34 -40.49
N ARG A 374 -30.91 18.16 -39.47
CA ARG A 374 -30.88 19.62 -39.60
C ARG A 374 -29.47 20.13 -39.33
N PRO A 375 -29.04 21.24 -39.95
CA PRO A 375 -27.78 21.87 -39.59
C PRO A 375 -27.79 22.19 -38.09
N SER A 376 -26.66 21.95 -37.44
CA SER A 376 -26.52 22.26 -36.03
C SER A 376 -26.28 23.77 -35.86
N GLU A 377 -26.85 24.34 -34.80
CA GLU A 377 -26.78 25.77 -34.51
C GLU A 377 -25.72 26.02 -33.43
N VAL A 378 -24.79 26.94 -33.68
CA VAL A 378 -23.81 27.37 -32.65
C VAL A 378 -24.51 28.35 -31.70
N LEU A 379 -24.58 27.98 -30.42
CA LEU A 379 -25.24 28.80 -29.38
C LEU A 379 -24.27 29.74 -28.68
N ALA A 380 -23.03 29.29 -28.49
CA ALA A 380 -21.95 30.05 -27.88
C ALA A 380 -20.59 29.49 -28.33
N SER A 381 -19.55 30.30 -28.28
CA SER A 381 -18.20 29.89 -28.66
C SER A 381 -17.15 30.69 -27.90
N GLU A 382 -16.07 30.01 -27.50
CA GLU A 382 -14.82 30.60 -27.05
C GLU A 382 -13.74 30.09 -28.01
N THR A 383 -13.27 30.95 -28.91
CA THR A 383 -12.45 30.56 -30.07
C THR A 383 -11.42 31.62 -30.38
N VAL A 384 -10.33 31.21 -31.01
CA VAL A 384 -9.38 32.14 -31.63
C VAL A 384 -10.05 32.84 -32.81
N ALA A 385 -10.07 34.17 -32.80
CA ALA A 385 -10.60 34.99 -33.90
C ALA A 385 -9.51 35.26 -34.95
N LEU A 386 -9.84 35.01 -36.21
CA LEU A 386 -9.00 35.25 -37.38
C LEU A 386 -9.73 36.19 -38.33
N SER A 387 -9.03 37.19 -38.87
CA SER A 387 -9.58 38.12 -39.87
C SER A 387 -8.53 38.48 -40.91
N ALA A 388 -8.92 39.27 -41.91
CA ALA A 388 -7.98 39.79 -42.92
C ALA A 388 -6.84 40.64 -42.34
N VAL A 389 -6.97 41.15 -41.11
CA VAL A 389 -5.99 42.04 -40.46
C VAL A 389 -5.43 41.49 -39.14
N ALA A 390 -5.95 40.36 -38.64
CA ALA A 390 -5.52 39.74 -37.39
C ALA A 390 -5.35 38.23 -37.56
N GLY A 391 -4.13 37.75 -37.36
CA GLY A 391 -3.79 36.32 -37.33
C GLY A 391 -3.52 35.81 -35.91
N TRP A 392 -3.36 34.50 -35.78
CA TRP A 392 -2.97 33.85 -34.54
C TRP A 392 -1.69 33.04 -34.74
N ALA A 393 -0.75 33.22 -33.82
CA ALA A 393 0.52 32.50 -33.82
C ALA A 393 0.92 32.20 -32.37
N ARG A 394 1.24 30.93 -32.10
CA ARG A 394 1.73 30.47 -30.81
C ARG A 394 2.71 29.32 -31.01
N ARG A 395 3.67 29.20 -30.09
CA ARG A 395 4.57 28.04 -30.01
C ARG A 395 4.17 27.18 -28.80
N PHE A 396 4.02 25.88 -29.03
CA PHE A 396 3.69 24.89 -28.02
C PHE A 396 4.25 23.54 -28.47
N ASN A 397 4.48 22.64 -27.52
CA ASN A 397 4.77 21.24 -27.84
C ASN A 397 3.47 20.52 -28.20
N LEU A 398 3.47 19.78 -29.32
CA LEU A 398 2.32 19.01 -29.79
C LEU A 398 2.66 17.51 -29.79
N PRO A 399 2.63 16.84 -28.63
CA PRO A 399 2.99 15.43 -28.53
C PRO A 399 1.94 14.48 -29.13
N ASP A 400 0.70 14.94 -29.32
CA ASP A 400 -0.41 14.18 -29.89
C ASP A 400 -1.33 15.14 -30.67
N THR A 401 -2.32 14.61 -31.37
CA THR A 401 -3.30 15.39 -32.13
C THR A 401 -4.09 16.33 -31.21
N ALA A 402 -4.12 17.61 -31.55
CA ALA A 402 -4.96 18.61 -30.92
C ALA A 402 -6.04 19.13 -31.86
N ALA A 403 -7.16 19.57 -31.28
CA ALA A 403 -8.21 20.29 -31.98
C ALA A 403 -8.26 21.73 -31.49
N LEU A 404 -8.25 22.67 -32.43
CA LEU A 404 -8.40 24.10 -32.18
C LEU A 404 -9.61 24.60 -32.96
N TYR A 405 -10.56 25.20 -32.27
CA TYR A 405 -11.69 25.87 -32.91
C TYR A 405 -11.33 27.33 -33.17
N VAL A 406 -11.43 27.73 -34.44
CA VAL A 406 -11.18 29.09 -34.90
C VAL A 406 -12.46 29.70 -35.46
N LYS A 407 -12.64 31.00 -35.25
CA LYS A 407 -13.69 31.80 -35.89
C LYS A 407 -13.05 32.66 -36.96
N VAL A 408 -13.50 32.50 -38.20
CA VAL A 408 -13.05 33.31 -39.34
C VAL A 408 -14.10 34.39 -39.58
N GLU A 409 -13.68 35.66 -39.53
CA GLU A 409 -14.53 36.85 -39.71
C GLU A 409 -14.25 37.59 -41.01
#